data_AF-A0A2T2SBU5-F1
#
_entry.id   AF-A0A2T2SBU5-F1
#
_cell.length_a   1.000
_cell.length_b   1.000
_cell.length_c   1.000
_cell.angle_alpha   90.00
_cell.angle_beta   90.00
_cell.angle_gamma   90.00
#
_symmetry.space_group_name_H-M   'P 1'
#
loop_
_entity.id
_entity.type
_entity.pdbx_description
1 polymer ?
#
loop_
_entity_poly.entity_id
_entity_poly.type
_entity_poly.pdbx_seq_one_letter_code
_entity_poly.pdbx_strand_id
1 'polypeptide(L)'
;MPSLDTRSIHAGEPDPRIEGAVTLPIFQTATYTHDDPEASPRYVRYNNSPNHEALHEKLAALAQTESALVTASGMAAISSTLLSLLGAGDHLVAPRGLYGGTLDLFDDLLPHFDIGHTLVAEDTPEAWAAAVQPNTTVLYAESIANPLLEVPDLAAMVDFADAHDLVAVIDNTFASPVNLRP
;
A
#
# COMPACT_ATOMS: atom_id res chain seq x y z
N MET A 1 4.24 -23.42 -4.50
CA MET A 1 5.02 -22.17 -4.34
C MET A 1 6.17 -22.44 -3.37
N PRO A 2 7.33 -21.77 -3.51
CA PRO A 2 8.44 -21.88 -2.56
C PRO A 2 8.02 -21.46 -1.13
N SER A 3 8.75 -21.91 -0.10
CA SER A 3 8.46 -21.51 1.29
C SER A 3 8.67 -20.01 1.50
N LEU A 4 8.09 -19.45 2.57
CA LEU A 4 8.29 -18.04 2.94
C LEU A 4 9.79 -17.73 3.09
N ASP A 5 10.54 -18.56 3.80
CA ASP A 5 11.99 -18.41 3.99
C ASP A 5 12.74 -18.36 2.65
N THR A 6 12.36 -19.24 1.71
CA THR A 6 12.96 -19.27 0.37
C THR A 6 12.64 -17.99 -0.40
N ARG A 7 11.41 -17.50 -0.32
CA ARG A 7 10.98 -16.27 -1.01
C ARG A 7 11.66 -15.03 -0.43
N SER A 8 11.79 -14.95 0.90
CA SER A 8 12.48 -13.86 1.58
C SER A 8 13.91 -13.69 1.09
N ILE A 9 14.59 -14.81 0.79
CA ILE A 9 15.95 -14.79 0.26
C ILE A 9 15.96 -14.54 -1.25
N HIS A 10 15.16 -15.27 -2.03
CA HIS A 10 15.37 -15.39 -3.48
C HIS A 10 14.38 -14.63 -4.38
N ALA A 11 13.19 -14.25 -3.89
CA ALA A 11 12.22 -13.56 -4.74
C ALA A 11 12.74 -12.17 -5.16
N GLY A 12 12.47 -11.77 -6.41
CA GLY A 12 12.92 -10.50 -6.98
C GLY A 12 14.41 -10.40 -7.29
N GLU A 13 15.20 -11.44 -7.03
CA GLU A 13 16.61 -11.43 -7.41
C GLU A 13 16.75 -11.61 -8.93
N PRO A 14 17.63 -10.86 -9.61
CA PRO A 14 17.81 -10.99 -11.05
C PRO A 14 18.35 -12.38 -11.42
N ASP A 15 17.79 -12.96 -12.48
CA ASP A 15 18.24 -14.20 -13.09
C ASP A 15 18.38 -14.00 -14.61
N PRO A 16 19.62 -14.00 -15.17
CA PRO A 16 20.88 -14.28 -14.49
C PRO A 16 21.34 -13.17 -13.54
N ARG A 17 22.21 -13.55 -12.59
CA ARG A 17 22.88 -12.61 -11.69
C ARG A 17 23.74 -11.62 -12.48
N ILE A 18 23.69 -10.35 -12.08
CA ILE A 18 24.47 -9.27 -12.69
C ILE A 18 25.95 -9.51 -12.40
N GLU A 19 26.74 -9.73 -13.45
CA GLU A 19 28.18 -10.03 -13.37
C GLU A 19 28.53 -11.22 -12.42
N GLY A 20 27.58 -12.13 -12.18
CA GLY A 20 27.76 -13.25 -11.25
C GLY A 20 27.76 -12.86 -9.77
N ALA A 21 27.45 -11.61 -9.41
CA ALA A 21 27.37 -11.15 -8.03
C ALA A 21 26.18 -11.81 -7.31
N VAL A 22 26.44 -12.43 -6.14
CA VAL A 22 25.40 -13.05 -5.32
C VAL A 22 24.47 -11.98 -4.74
N THR A 23 25.02 -10.87 -4.28
CA THR A 23 24.25 -9.72 -3.79
C THR A 23 23.95 -8.78 -4.93
N LEU A 24 22.71 -8.28 -5.00
CA LEU A 24 22.31 -7.25 -5.95
C LEU A 24 23.20 -6.00 -5.80
N PRO A 25 23.93 -5.57 -6.84
CA PRO A 25 24.70 -4.33 -6.79
C PRO A 25 23.81 -3.11 -6.50
N ILE A 26 24.37 -2.09 -5.85
CA ILE A 26 23.66 -0.83 -5.60
C ILE A 26 23.85 0.08 -6.82
N PHE A 27 22.79 0.28 -7.58
CA PHE A 27 22.76 1.19 -8.71
C PHE A 27 22.43 2.61 -8.24
N GLN A 28 23.44 3.29 -7.68
CA GLN A 28 23.33 4.68 -7.23
C GLN A 28 23.50 5.67 -8.39
N THR A 29 22.59 5.62 -9.36
CA THR A 29 22.53 6.56 -10.50
C THR A 29 21.12 7.12 -10.66
N ALA A 30 21.02 8.31 -11.23
CA ALA A 30 19.73 8.92 -11.55
C ALA A 30 19.20 8.47 -12.92
N THR A 31 20.09 8.38 -13.92
CA THR A 31 19.75 8.10 -15.32
C THR A 31 20.55 6.92 -15.86
N TYR A 32 20.01 6.27 -16.87
CA TYR A 32 20.59 5.12 -17.55
C TYR A 32 20.75 5.46 -19.03
N THR A 33 21.67 4.77 -19.71
CA THR A 33 21.76 4.85 -21.16
C THR A 33 20.44 4.40 -21.79
N HIS A 34 20.07 5.07 -22.87
CA HIS A 34 18.81 4.87 -23.56
C HIS A 34 19.12 4.54 -25.01
N ASP A 35 19.36 3.25 -25.25
CA ASP A 35 19.87 2.76 -26.52
C ASP A 35 18.75 2.54 -27.56
N ASP A 36 17.51 2.36 -27.09
CA ASP A 36 16.31 2.24 -27.91
C ASP A 36 15.37 3.44 -27.65
N PRO A 37 15.21 4.38 -28.59
CA PRO A 37 14.38 5.58 -28.41
C PRO A 37 12.87 5.29 -28.26
N GLU A 38 12.42 4.08 -28.61
CA GLU A 38 11.02 3.68 -28.44
C GLU A 38 10.75 3.05 -27.07
N ALA A 39 11.79 2.68 -26.33
CA ALA A 39 11.65 2.10 -24.99
C ALA A 39 11.25 3.17 -23.95
N SER A 40 10.64 2.75 -22.85
CA SER A 40 10.42 3.68 -21.73
C SER A 40 11.76 4.05 -21.09
N PRO A 41 12.03 5.34 -20.82
CA PRO A 41 13.28 5.74 -20.21
C PRO A 41 13.39 5.20 -18.78
N ARG A 42 14.57 4.67 -18.45
CA ARG A 42 14.89 4.29 -17.07
C ARG A 42 15.45 5.50 -16.34
N TYR A 43 14.75 5.92 -15.30
CA TYR A 43 15.08 7.09 -14.50
C TYR A 43 14.62 6.86 -13.07
N VAL A 44 15.50 7.11 -12.10
CA VAL A 44 15.31 6.66 -10.71
C VAL A 44 13.97 7.09 -10.09
N ARG A 45 13.43 8.25 -10.48
CA ARG A 45 12.14 8.77 -9.99
C ARG A 45 10.94 7.91 -10.43
N TYR A 46 11.06 7.14 -11.50
CA TYR A 46 10.01 6.23 -11.96
C TYR A 46 10.00 4.90 -11.19
N ASN A 47 10.81 4.77 -10.13
CA ASN A 47 10.95 3.55 -9.33
C ASN A 47 11.23 2.32 -10.21
N ASN A 48 12.01 2.51 -11.27
CA ASN A 48 12.33 1.46 -12.25
C ASN A 48 13.84 1.24 -12.35
N SER A 49 14.63 1.50 -11.29
CA SER A 49 16.02 1.02 -11.25
C SER A 49 16.06 -0.48 -10.94
N PRO A 50 17.15 -1.19 -11.25
CA PRO A 50 17.26 -2.62 -10.90
C PRO A 50 17.05 -2.89 -9.40
N ASN A 51 17.45 -1.97 -8.51
CA ASN A 51 17.16 -2.10 -7.07
C ASN A 51 15.68 -1.93 -6.74
N HIS A 52 14.96 -1.03 -7.41
CA HIS A 52 13.51 -0.88 -7.21
C HIS A 52 12.75 -2.10 -7.72
N GLU A 53 13.03 -2.54 -8.95
CA GLU A 53 12.36 -3.70 -9.56
C GLU A 53 12.51 -4.95 -8.69
N ALA A 54 13.74 -5.25 -8.26
CA ALA A 54 14.01 -6.38 -7.38
C ALA A 54 13.25 -6.29 -6.04
N LEU A 55 13.16 -5.09 -5.45
CA LEU A 55 12.45 -4.89 -4.20
C LEU A 55 10.93 -4.96 -4.37
N HIS A 56 10.38 -4.41 -5.47
CA HIS A 56 8.97 -4.53 -5.83
C HIS A 56 8.56 -6.00 -5.98
N GLU A 57 9.32 -6.77 -6.76
CA GLU A 57 9.04 -8.19 -6.98
C GLU A 57 9.15 -9.00 -5.68
N LYS A 58 10.13 -8.70 -4.83
CA LYS A 58 10.29 -9.36 -3.53
C LYS A 58 9.11 -9.06 -2.61
N LEU A 59 8.70 -7.79 -2.50
CA LEU A 59 7.55 -7.38 -1.69
C LEU A 59 6.24 -8.00 -2.20
N ALA A 60 5.99 -7.94 -3.52
CA ALA A 60 4.82 -8.54 -4.13
C ALA A 60 4.75 -10.04 -3.87
N ALA A 61 5.89 -10.74 -3.99
CA ALA A 61 5.98 -12.12 -3.59
C ALA A 61 5.60 -12.28 -2.10
N LEU A 62 6.29 -11.63 -1.17
CA LEU A 62 6.04 -11.81 0.26
C LEU A 62 4.56 -11.55 0.63
N ALA A 63 3.96 -10.49 0.08
CA ALA A 63 2.56 -10.12 0.28
C ALA A 63 1.55 -10.99 -0.48
N GLN A 64 2.01 -11.80 -1.46
CA GLN A 64 1.16 -12.56 -2.40
C GLN A 64 0.26 -11.67 -3.28
N THR A 65 0.76 -10.51 -3.68
CA THR A 65 0.08 -9.59 -4.58
C THR A 65 0.63 -9.71 -6.01
N GLU A 66 -0.12 -9.16 -6.97
CA GLU A 66 0.31 -9.09 -8.38
C GLU A 66 1.50 -8.14 -8.58
N SER A 67 1.54 -7.05 -7.81
CA SER A 67 2.60 -6.04 -7.86
C SER A 67 2.80 -5.37 -6.50
N ALA A 68 3.91 -4.63 -6.37
CA ALA A 68 4.19 -3.77 -5.23
C ALA A 68 4.94 -2.52 -5.71
N LEU A 69 4.82 -1.43 -4.95
CA LEU A 69 5.52 -0.17 -5.20
C LEU A 69 6.24 0.27 -3.92
N VAL A 70 7.52 0.60 -4.04
CA VAL A 70 8.31 1.16 -2.95
C VAL A 70 8.23 2.68 -3.02
N THR A 71 8.02 3.29 -1.86
CA THR A 71 7.92 4.73 -1.70
C THR A 71 8.95 5.24 -0.69
N ALA A 72 9.06 6.56 -0.54
CA ALA A 72 10.04 7.18 0.34
C ALA A 72 9.75 6.97 1.85
N SER A 73 8.51 6.65 2.23
CA SER A 73 8.07 6.43 3.61
C SER A 73 6.70 5.74 3.66
N GLY A 74 6.28 5.26 4.84
CA GLY A 74 4.93 4.75 5.06
C GLY A 74 3.85 5.78 4.69
N MET A 75 4.02 7.04 5.12
CA MET A 75 3.09 8.12 4.75
C MET A 75 3.08 8.40 3.24
N ALA A 76 4.20 8.23 2.53
CA ALA A 76 4.22 8.32 1.07
C ALA A 76 3.45 7.17 0.42
N ALA A 77 3.46 5.96 0.99
CA ALA A 77 2.63 4.85 0.53
C ALA A 77 1.14 5.14 0.75
N ILE A 78 0.76 5.53 1.97
CA ILE A 78 -0.64 5.85 2.33
C ILE A 78 -1.18 6.99 1.47
N SER A 79 -0.50 8.14 1.46
CA SER A 79 -0.95 9.31 0.70
C SER A 79 -1.00 9.06 -0.81
N SER A 80 0.00 8.40 -1.40
CA SER A 80 -0.02 8.09 -2.85
C SER A 80 -1.15 7.13 -3.19
N THR A 81 -1.45 6.16 -2.33
CA THR A 81 -2.56 5.22 -2.52
C THR A 81 -3.88 5.97 -2.51
N LEU A 82 -4.14 6.75 -1.46
CA LEU A 82 -5.40 7.47 -1.30
C LEU A 82 -5.61 8.53 -2.38
N LEU A 83 -4.59 9.31 -2.72
CA LEU A 83 -4.68 10.32 -3.78
C LEU A 83 -4.76 9.72 -5.19
N SER A 84 -4.47 8.42 -5.36
CA SER A 84 -4.70 7.70 -6.62
C SER A 84 -6.12 7.13 -6.72
N LEU A 85 -6.75 6.85 -5.58
CA LEU A 85 -8.10 6.28 -5.49
C LEU A 85 -9.19 7.33 -5.35
N LEU A 86 -8.88 8.48 -4.75
CA LEU A 86 -9.82 9.53 -4.39
C LEU A 86 -9.61 10.78 -5.24
N GLY A 87 -10.71 11.37 -5.68
CA GLY A 87 -10.79 12.68 -6.32
C GLY A 87 -11.67 13.66 -5.54
N ALA A 88 -11.73 14.89 -6.03
CA ALA A 88 -12.59 15.92 -5.45
C ALA A 88 -14.06 15.47 -5.43
N GLY A 89 -14.70 15.59 -4.26
CA GLY A 89 -16.05 15.14 -3.98
C GLY A 89 -16.14 13.70 -3.47
N ASP A 90 -15.07 12.92 -3.48
CA ASP A 90 -15.07 11.55 -2.92
C ASP A 90 -15.00 11.56 -1.39
N HIS A 91 -15.32 10.41 -0.80
CA HIS A 91 -15.35 10.21 0.63
C HIS A 91 -14.70 8.86 1.04
N LEU A 92 -14.04 8.83 2.19
CA LEU A 92 -13.54 7.60 2.80
C LEU A 92 -14.10 7.36 4.21
N VAL A 93 -14.20 6.10 4.61
CA VAL A 93 -14.55 5.70 5.99
C VAL A 93 -13.35 5.01 6.62
N ALA A 94 -13.05 5.34 7.88
CA ALA A 94 -11.95 4.73 8.62
C ALA A 94 -12.22 4.71 10.13
N PRO A 95 -11.57 3.84 10.93
CA PRO A 95 -11.68 3.90 12.39
C PRO A 95 -10.91 5.09 12.97
N ARG A 96 -11.26 5.52 14.18
CA ARG A 96 -10.49 6.54 14.93
C ARG A 96 -9.14 6.03 15.45
N GLY A 97 -9.02 4.72 15.66
CA GLY A 97 -7.82 4.07 16.19
C GLY A 97 -6.76 3.86 15.11
N LEU A 98 -6.23 4.94 14.55
CA LEU A 98 -5.19 4.90 13.53
C LEU A 98 -3.92 5.61 13.99
N TYR A 99 -2.83 5.33 13.28
CA TYR A 99 -1.60 6.11 13.33
C TYR A 99 -1.90 7.61 13.18
N GLY A 100 -1.37 8.42 14.10
CA GLY A 100 -1.66 9.86 14.16
C GLY A 100 -1.37 10.61 12.85
N GLY A 101 -0.29 10.26 12.14
CA GLY A 101 0.01 10.89 10.84
C GLY A 101 -1.01 10.56 9.75
N THR A 102 -1.71 9.44 9.85
CA THR A 102 -2.83 9.09 8.96
C THR A 102 -4.07 9.93 9.29
N LEU A 103 -4.32 10.19 10.57
CA LEU A 103 -5.39 11.11 10.99
C LEU A 103 -5.10 12.54 10.53
N ASP A 104 -3.86 13.03 10.70
CA ASP A 104 -3.45 14.35 10.22
C ASP A 104 -3.65 14.47 8.69
N LEU A 105 -3.36 13.42 7.92
CA LEU A 105 -3.65 13.37 6.49
C LEU A 105 -5.15 13.54 6.19
N PHE A 106 -6.02 12.86 6.95
CA PHE A 106 -7.47 12.91 6.75
C PHE A 106 -8.07 14.25 7.17
N ASP A 107 -7.63 14.80 8.30
CA ASP A 107 -8.19 16.02 8.89
C ASP A 107 -7.66 17.30 8.22
N ASP A 108 -6.38 17.34 7.84
CA ASP A 108 -5.74 18.59 7.39
C ASP A 108 -5.51 18.64 5.87
N LEU A 109 -5.12 17.52 5.25
CA LEU A 109 -4.70 17.52 3.84
C LEU A 109 -5.83 17.13 2.88
N LEU A 110 -6.57 16.05 3.13
CA LEU A 110 -7.66 15.62 2.24
C LEU A 110 -8.73 16.71 1.99
N PRO A 111 -9.15 17.52 2.99
CA PRO A 111 -10.15 18.57 2.76
C PRO A 111 -9.67 19.68 1.81
N HIS A 112 -8.36 19.92 1.70
CA HIS A 112 -7.81 20.86 0.71
C HIS A 112 -8.03 20.38 -0.74
N PHE A 113 -8.24 19.09 -0.94
CA PHE A 113 -8.55 18.48 -2.24
C PHE A 113 -10.06 18.23 -2.43
N ASP A 114 -10.91 18.75 -1.55
CA ASP A 114 -12.36 18.47 -1.52
C ASP A 114 -12.67 16.98 -1.33
N ILE A 115 -11.82 16.25 -0.60
CA ILE A 115 -12.02 14.85 -0.25
C ILE A 115 -12.53 14.79 1.20
N GLY A 116 -13.71 14.19 1.37
CA GLY A 116 -14.34 14.00 2.68
C GLY A 116 -13.87 12.73 3.38
N HIS A 117 -14.10 12.66 4.69
CA HIS A 117 -13.90 11.43 5.45
C HIS A 117 -14.88 11.32 6.62
N THR A 118 -15.17 10.10 7.07
CA THR A 118 -15.91 9.83 8.32
C THR A 118 -15.11 8.87 9.20
N LEU A 119 -14.82 9.29 10.43
CA LEU A 119 -14.15 8.45 11.43
C LEU A 119 -15.16 7.73 12.32
N VAL A 120 -15.19 6.40 12.26
CA VAL A 120 -16.03 5.55 13.12
C VAL A 120 -15.33 5.24 14.45
N ALA A 121 -16.13 5.15 15.52
CA ALA A 121 -15.60 4.83 16.86
C ALA A 121 -15.28 3.34 17.02
N GLU A 122 -16.06 2.49 16.35
CA GLU A 122 -15.92 1.03 16.34
C GLU A 122 -15.71 0.58 14.90
N ASP A 123 -14.83 -0.40 14.71
CA ASP A 123 -14.51 -0.94 13.39
C ASP A 123 -15.41 -2.15 13.08
N THR A 124 -16.70 -1.88 12.86
CA THR A 124 -17.76 -2.90 12.69
C THR A 124 -18.63 -2.63 11.45
N PRO A 125 -19.24 -3.69 10.86
CA PRO A 125 -20.15 -3.55 9.72
C PRO A 125 -21.29 -2.55 9.94
N GLU A 126 -21.86 -2.52 11.15
CA GLU A 126 -22.94 -1.59 11.49
C GLU A 126 -22.45 -0.12 11.49
N ALA A 127 -21.24 0.11 12.01
CA ALA A 127 -20.65 1.43 12.02
C ALA A 127 -20.28 1.90 10.61
N TRP A 128 -19.73 1.01 9.77
CA TRP A 128 -19.44 1.32 8.37
C TRP A 128 -20.73 1.62 7.59
N ALA A 129 -21.76 0.79 7.73
CA ALA A 129 -23.06 1.01 7.08
C ALA A 129 -23.69 2.35 7.42
N ALA A 130 -23.54 2.82 8.66
CA ALA A 130 -24.02 4.14 9.09
C ALA A 130 -23.16 5.30 8.58
N ALA A 131 -21.89 5.06 8.25
CA ALA A 131 -20.92 6.07 7.81
C ALA A 131 -20.78 6.18 6.28
N VAL A 132 -21.13 5.12 5.54
CA VAL A 132 -21.10 5.11 4.08
C VAL A 132 -22.09 6.13 3.51
N GLN A 133 -21.63 6.89 2.53
CA GLN A 133 -22.35 7.90 1.79
C GLN A 133 -22.37 7.53 0.30
N PRO A 134 -23.22 8.14 -0.54
CA PRO A 134 -23.27 7.84 -1.98
C PRO A 134 -21.96 8.11 -2.74
N ASN A 135 -21.07 8.92 -2.17
CA ASN A 135 -19.75 9.26 -2.69
C ASN A 135 -18.61 8.56 -1.93
N THR A 136 -18.90 7.62 -1.01
CA THR A 136 -17.84 6.81 -0.39
C THR A 136 -17.24 5.88 -1.43
N THR A 137 -15.92 5.85 -1.53
CA THR A 137 -15.20 4.94 -2.44
C THR A 137 -14.13 4.10 -1.74
N VAL A 138 -13.68 4.50 -0.55
CA VAL A 138 -12.63 3.80 0.20
C VAL A 138 -13.07 3.47 1.62
N LEU A 139 -12.75 2.25 2.06
CA LEU A 139 -12.78 1.83 3.46
C LEU A 139 -11.32 1.57 3.90
N TYR A 140 -10.85 2.26 4.92
CA TYR A 140 -9.46 2.21 5.38
C TYR A 140 -9.35 1.58 6.77
N ALA A 141 -8.37 0.70 6.99
CA ALA A 141 -8.08 0.11 8.30
C ALA A 141 -6.58 -0.14 8.52
N GLU A 142 -6.20 -0.36 9.77
CA GLU A 142 -4.91 -0.95 10.16
C GLU A 142 -5.13 -2.41 10.53
N SER A 143 -4.26 -3.32 10.11
CA SER A 143 -4.37 -4.74 10.46
C SER A 143 -4.30 -5.00 11.96
N ILE A 144 -3.57 -4.12 12.65
CA ILE A 144 -3.42 -4.06 14.10
C ILE A 144 -3.31 -2.57 14.44
N ALA A 145 -4.32 -2.03 15.09
CA ALA A 145 -4.45 -0.61 15.37
C ALA A 145 -3.37 -0.10 16.34
N ASN A 146 -2.80 1.06 16.04
CA ASN A 146 -1.88 1.76 16.93
C ASN A 146 -2.62 2.84 17.75
N PRO A 147 -2.43 2.97 19.09
CA PRO A 147 -1.54 2.20 19.97
C PRO A 147 -2.22 1.08 20.77
N LEU A 148 -3.53 0.90 20.61
CA LEU A 148 -4.32 0.00 21.46
C LEU A 148 -4.21 -1.48 21.07
N LEU A 149 -3.59 -1.78 19.92
CA LEU A 149 -3.38 -3.13 19.38
C LEU A 149 -4.69 -3.89 19.14
N GLU A 150 -5.75 -3.16 18.80
CA GLU A 150 -7.02 -3.74 18.40
C GLU A 150 -6.86 -4.41 17.03
N VAL A 151 -7.46 -5.59 16.87
CA VAL A 151 -7.42 -6.35 15.62
C VAL A 151 -8.83 -6.36 15.04
N PRO A 152 -9.07 -5.64 13.94
CA PRO A 152 -10.39 -5.58 13.33
C PRO A 152 -10.74 -6.88 12.59
N ASP A 153 -12.03 -7.09 12.35
CA ASP A 153 -12.50 -8.18 11.48
C ASP A 153 -12.30 -7.79 10.01
N LEU A 154 -11.09 -8.00 9.52
CA LEU A 154 -10.70 -7.65 8.15
C LEU A 154 -11.47 -8.46 7.09
N ALA A 155 -11.90 -9.69 7.41
CA ALA A 155 -12.70 -10.47 6.47
C ALA A 155 -14.09 -9.83 6.30
N ALA A 156 -14.73 -9.44 7.40
CA ALA A 156 -15.98 -8.69 7.35
C ALA A 156 -15.82 -7.34 6.64
N MET A 157 -14.68 -6.65 6.83
CA MET A 157 -14.36 -5.40 6.14
C MET A 157 -14.28 -5.57 4.62
N VAL A 158 -13.58 -6.60 4.15
CA VAL A 158 -13.44 -6.90 2.72
C VAL A 158 -14.79 -7.30 2.13
N ASP A 159 -15.54 -8.21 2.78
CA ASP A 159 -16.88 -8.61 2.34
C ASP A 159 -17.83 -7.41 2.26
N PHE A 160 -17.75 -6.48 3.22
CA PHE A 160 -18.54 -5.26 3.23
C PHE A 160 -18.14 -4.32 2.09
N ALA A 161 -16.84 -4.12 1.86
CA ALA A 161 -16.33 -3.27 0.79
C ALA A 161 -16.78 -3.78 -0.58
N ASP A 162 -16.63 -5.08 -0.83
CA ASP A 162 -17.08 -5.74 -2.06
C ASP A 162 -18.60 -5.58 -2.27
N ALA A 163 -19.40 -5.73 -1.21
CA ALA A 163 -20.85 -5.59 -1.30
C ALA A 163 -21.33 -4.16 -1.59
N HIS A 164 -20.48 -3.15 -1.41
CA HIS A 164 -20.79 -1.73 -1.58
C HIS A 164 -19.95 -1.06 -2.68
N ASP A 165 -19.26 -1.85 -3.52
CA ASP A 165 -18.37 -1.36 -4.58
C ASP A 165 -17.28 -0.39 -4.06
N LEU A 166 -16.74 -0.65 -2.86
CA LEU A 166 -15.68 0.14 -2.22
C LEU A 166 -14.32 -0.54 -2.36
N VAL A 167 -13.24 0.23 -2.28
CA VAL A 167 -11.87 -0.29 -2.17
C VAL A 167 -11.47 -0.37 -0.70
N ALA A 168 -11.15 -1.59 -0.23
CA ALA A 168 -10.55 -1.79 1.08
C ALA A 168 -9.03 -1.50 1.03
N VAL A 169 -8.55 -0.59 1.88
CA VAL A 169 -7.13 -0.26 2.03
C VAL A 169 -6.69 -0.62 3.44
N ILE A 170 -5.73 -1.54 3.57
CA ILE A 170 -5.30 -2.10 4.85
C ILE A 170 -3.81 -1.81 5.08
N ASP A 171 -3.50 -1.01 6.08
CA ASP A 171 -2.13 -0.82 6.55
C ASP A 171 -1.70 -2.03 7.40
N ASN A 172 -0.79 -2.81 6.83
CA ASN A 172 -0.31 -4.07 7.41
C ASN A 172 1.05 -3.92 8.12
N THR A 173 1.44 -2.71 8.51
CA THR A 173 2.78 -2.41 9.04
C THR A 173 3.14 -3.26 10.26
N PHE A 174 2.21 -3.41 11.20
CA PHE A 174 2.45 -4.14 12.45
C PHE A 174 2.61 -5.65 12.24
N ALA A 175 1.74 -6.25 11.43
CA ALA A 175 1.76 -7.70 11.23
C ALA A 175 2.84 -8.13 10.23
N SER A 176 3.18 -7.28 9.24
CA SER A 176 4.03 -7.61 8.09
C SER A 176 3.45 -8.74 7.22
N PRO A 177 3.91 -8.93 5.96
CA PRO A 177 3.45 -10.01 5.09
C PRO A 177 3.79 -11.44 5.59
N VAL A 178 4.53 -11.52 6.71
CA VAL A 178 4.86 -12.78 7.40
C VAL A 178 3.68 -13.28 8.23
N ASN A 179 3.03 -12.41 9.01
CA ASN A 179 1.98 -12.81 9.95
C ASN A 179 0.58 -12.64 9.37
N LEU A 180 0.39 -11.67 8.47
CA LEU A 180 -0.89 -11.41 7.83
C LEU A 180 -0.69 -11.02 6.37
N ARG A 181 -1.54 -11.56 5.50
CA ARG A 181 -1.70 -11.13 4.11
C ARG A 181 -3.16 -10.70 3.97
N PRO A 182 -3.43 -9.38 3.99
CA PRO A 182 -4.78 -8.86 3.85
C PRO A 182 -5.45 -9.31 2.55
#